data_AF-D3BJ71-F1
#
_entry.id   AF-D3BJ71-F1
#
_cell.length_a   1.000
_cell.length_b   1.000
_cell.length_c   1.000
_cell.angle_alpha   90.00
_cell.angle_beta   90.00
_cell.angle_gamma   90.00
#
_symmetry.space_group_name_H-M   'P 1'
#
loop_
_entity.id
_entity.type
_entity.pdbx_description
1 polymer ?
#
loop_
_entity_poly.entity_id
_entity_poly.type
_entity_poly.pdbx_seq_one_letter_code
_entity_poly.pdbx_strand_id
1 'polypeptide(L)'
;MCPSSAAALVREYAKELTDLEKITYFSKIILIFDQIKEIHKQLGVKAHRYNIYTLWVVENGHIGLFMDRVRKDQIQCYHLFEDPEILMYFCEYVRTLSDFKEVYNKFGKCFTRDSIDCAFIRCEPSIIDYIVDNSHLLPISEKALTYAVSNGHFSAVQRIPVHFSNGYSRLTWARAMLLAAQQNNTELFQYLWNRADRHRFWSAKSVDAFAKHNNQPMIEMMFDEMDRQDELLRQAFLLSSTRKFRPPSRQTCAFAISTSLSLTRYLYEKKQSSGIFDINDYPDDLVIGGNQDRLCTLNTNKLNKNQKAHSSS
;
A
#
# COMPACT_ATOMS: atom_id res chain seq x y z
N MET A 1 -29.02 -15.74 2.24
CA MET A 1 -29.03 -14.35 1.73
C MET A 1 -27.65 -13.76 1.94
N CYS A 2 -26.97 -13.32 0.87
CA CYS A 2 -25.63 -12.72 1.00
C CYS A 2 -25.74 -11.32 1.64
N PRO A 3 -25.02 -11.03 2.74
CA PRO A 3 -25.01 -9.70 3.37
C PRO A 3 -24.65 -8.55 2.42
N SER A 4 -23.93 -8.83 1.34
CA SER A 4 -23.53 -7.87 0.31
C SER A 4 -24.69 -7.29 -0.51
N SER A 5 -25.83 -7.97 -0.61
CA SER A 5 -26.99 -7.51 -1.40
C SER A 5 -27.80 -6.44 -0.67
N ALA A 6 -27.97 -6.57 0.65
CA ALA A 6 -28.73 -5.61 1.45
C ALA A 6 -27.98 -4.27 1.59
N ALA A 7 -26.66 -4.31 1.82
CA ALA A 7 -25.83 -3.11 1.91
C ALA A 7 -25.76 -2.32 0.59
N ALA A 8 -25.86 -3.00 -0.56
CA ALA A 8 -25.91 -2.35 -1.87
C ALA A 8 -27.26 -1.66 -2.13
N LEU A 9 -28.37 -2.32 -1.78
CA LEU A 9 -29.72 -1.75 -1.87
C LEU A 9 -29.90 -0.52 -0.97
N VAL A 10 -29.40 -0.58 0.27
CA VAL A 10 -29.41 0.57 1.20
C VAL A 10 -28.62 1.75 0.61
N ARG A 11 -27.50 1.47 -0.09
CA ARG A 11 -26.67 2.52 -0.72
C ARG A 11 -27.34 3.19 -1.91
N GLU A 12 -28.03 2.44 -2.77
CA GLU A 12 -28.79 3.06 -3.87
C GLU A 12 -29.94 3.90 -3.33
N TYR A 13 -30.71 3.36 -2.39
CA TYR A 13 -31.86 4.05 -1.82
C TYR A 13 -31.47 5.34 -1.09
N ALA A 14 -30.32 5.35 -0.40
CA ALA A 14 -29.82 6.52 0.32
C ALA A 14 -29.42 7.70 -0.59
N LYS A 15 -29.10 7.45 -1.87
CA LYS A 15 -28.74 8.50 -2.83
C LYS A 15 -29.94 9.36 -3.24
N GLU A 16 -31.14 8.80 -3.21
CA GLU A 16 -32.38 9.47 -3.66
C GLU A 16 -33.05 10.31 -2.56
N LEU A 17 -32.62 10.17 -1.30
CA LEU A 17 -33.22 10.88 -0.17
C LEU A 17 -32.74 12.33 -0.08
N THR A 18 -33.67 13.24 0.22
CA THR A 18 -33.34 14.61 0.64
C THR A 18 -32.60 14.62 1.98
N ASP A 19 -31.90 15.70 2.32
CA ASP A 19 -31.10 15.76 3.55
C ASP A 19 -31.95 15.56 4.83
N LEU A 20 -33.20 16.02 4.82
CA LEU A 20 -34.14 15.83 5.93
C LEU A 20 -34.63 14.37 6.03
N GLU A 21 -34.86 13.72 4.88
CA GLU A 21 -35.23 12.31 4.83
C GLU A 21 -34.06 11.42 5.23
N LYS A 22 -32.83 11.78 4.85
CA LYS A 22 -31.60 11.14 5.33
C LYS A 22 -31.55 11.19 6.85
N ILE A 23 -31.71 12.35 7.48
CA ILE A 23 -31.70 12.49 8.96
C ILE A 23 -32.76 11.60 9.62
N THR A 24 -33.98 11.59 9.08
CA THR A 24 -35.10 10.79 9.60
C THR A 24 -34.84 9.29 9.41
N TYR A 25 -34.32 8.90 8.25
CA TYR A 25 -33.94 7.54 7.92
C TYR A 25 -32.78 7.05 8.80
N PHE A 26 -31.76 7.88 9.04
CA PHE A 26 -30.65 7.56 9.94
C PHE A 26 -31.10 7.42 11.40
N SER A 27 -32.04 8.27 11.85
CA SER A 27 -32.61 8.16 13.21
C SER A 27 -33.37 6.83 13.40
N LYS A 28 -34.13 6.40 12.37
CA LYS A 28 -34.79 5.09 12.35
C LYS A 28 -33.77 3.95 12.31
N ILE A 29 -32.70 4.09 11.54
CA ILE A 29 -31.61 3.12 11.47
C ILE A 29 -30.92 2.95 12.83
N ILE A 30 -30.62 4.04 13.54
CA ILE A 30 -30.02 3.97 14.87
C ILE A 30 -30.92 3.19 15.83
N LEU A 31 -32.22 3.49 15.82
CA LEU A 31 -33.23 2.78 16.60
C LEU A 31 -33.28 1.28 16.26
N ILE A 32 -33.28 0.92 14.98
CA ILE A 32 -33.25 -0.47 14.51
C ILE A 32 -31.99 -1.18 15.00
N PHE A 33 -30.83 -0.51 14.97
CA PHE A 33 -29.59 -1.12 15.41
C PHE A 33 -29.50 -1.28 16.94
N ASP A 34 -30.03 -0.33 17.71
CA ASP A 34 -30.13 -0.46 19.16
C ASP A 34 -31.10 -1.59 19.55
N GLN A 35 -32.19 -1.76 18.80
CA GLN A 35 -33.08 -2.91 18.93
C GLN A 35 -32.39 -4.23 18.57
N ILE A 36 -31.63 -4.29 17.47
CA ILE A 36 -30.84 -5.47 17.08
C ILE A 36 -29.81 -5.82 18.15
N LYS A 37 -29.17 -4.81 18.76
CA LYS A 37 -28.21 -4.99 19.87
C LYS A 37 -28.89 -5.63 21.07
N GLU A 38 -30.06 -5.14 21.47
CA GLU A 38 -30.81 -5.71 22.60
C GLU A 38 -31.31 -7.13 22.27
N ILE A 39 -31.74 -7.40 21.04
CA ILE A 39 -32.11 -8.74 20.57
C ILE A 39 -30.91 -9.69 20.65
N HIS A 40 -29.73 -9.29 20.15
CA HIS A 40 -28.53 -10.12 20.22
C HIS A 40 -28.11 -10.42 21.67
N LYS A 41 -28.27 -9.43 22.56
CA LYS A 41 -28.01 -9.59 24.00
C LYS A 41 -28.99 -10.61 24.61
N GLN A 42 -30.28 -10.52 24.31
CA GLN A 42 -31.30 -11.47 24.76
C GLN A 42 -31.05 -12.88 24.21
N LEU A 43 -30.55 -13.00 22.98
CA LEU A 43 -30.26 -14.27 22.33
C LEU A 43 -28.89 -14.87 22.71
N GLY A 44 -28.09 -14.20 23.56
CA GLY A 44 -26.75 -14.67 23.93
C GLY A 44 -25.77 -14.79 22.76
N VAL A 45 -26.03 -14.12 21.64
CA VAL A 45 -25.18 -14.17 20.46
C VAL A 45 -23.89 -13.39 20.75
N LYS A 46 -22.74 -14.08 20.67
CA LYS A 46 -21.44 -13.46 20.95
C LYS A 46 -21.21 -12.23 20.06
N ALA A 47 -20.73 -11.18 20.72
CA ALA A 47 -20.55 -9.81 20.25
C ALA A 47 -19.67 -9.60 18.99
N HIS A 48 -19.07 -10.63 18.40
CA HIS A 48 -18.20 -10.47 17.23
C HIS A 48 -18.88 -9.84 16.00
N ARG A 49 -20.22 -9.79 15.93
CA ARG A 49 -20.96 -9.12 14.85
C ARG A 49 -21.20 -7.62 15.03
N TYR A 50 -20.79 -7.01 16.16
CA TYR A 50 -20.95 -5.56 16.36
C TYR A 50 -20.08 -4.71 15.44
N ASN A 51 -19.02 -5.27 14.85
CA ASN A 51 -18.16 -4.57 13.91
C ASN A 51 -18.89 -4.19 12.61
N ILE A 52 -19.95 -4.90 12.19
CA ILE A 52 -20.67 -4.61 10.94
C ILE A 52 -21.32 -3.22 10.97
N TYR A 53 -21.91 -2.83 12.11
CA TYR A 53 -22.51 -1.50 12.24
C TYR A 53 -21.45 -0.41 12.18
N THR A 54 -20.39 -0.57 12.99
CA THR A 54 -19.29 0.38 13.04
C THR A 54 -18.66 0.55 11.66
N LEU A 55 -18.39 -0.57 10.98
CA LEU A 55 -17.87 -0.60 9.63
C LEU A 55 -18.76 0.19 8.67
N TRP A 56 -20.07 -0.06 8.68
CA TRP A 56 -21.00 0.68 7.82
C TRP A 56 -21.00 2.18 8.12
N VAL A 57 -20.97 2.58 9.39
CA VAL A 57 -20.93 4.00 9.79
C VAL A 57 -19.66 4.67 9.25
N VAL A 58 -18.49 4.04 9.43
CA VAL A 58 -17.23 4.62 8.94
C VAL A 58 -17.11 4.53 7.42
N GLU A 59 -17.56 3.45 6.77
CA GLU A 59 -17.54 3.27 5.30
C GLU A 59 -18.33 4.38 4.58
N ASN A 60 -19.41 4.87 5.20
CA ASN A 60 -20.25 5.96 4.68
C ASN A 60 -19.86 7.35 5.20
N GLY A 61 -18.72 7.49 5.88
CA GLY A 61 -18.21 8.79 6.34
C GLY A 61 -19.00 9.44 7.49
N HIS A 62 -19.81 8.68 8.21
CA HIS A 62 -20.57 9.18 9.36
C HIS A 62 -19.73 9.24 10.64
N ILE A 63 -18.55 9.87 10.55
CA ILE A 63 -17.56 9.92 11.64
C ILE A 63 -18.11 10.59 12.90
N GLY A 64 -19.01 11.58 12.78
CA GLY A 64 -19.67 12.17 13.95
C GLY A 64 -20.43 11.16 14.80
N LEU A 65 -21.20 10.26 14.17
CA LEU A 65 -21.94 9.20 14.88
C LEU A 65 -20.99 8.18 15.50
N PHE A 66 -19.90 7.84 14.81
CA PHE A 66 -18.86 7.00 15.36
C PHE A 66 -18.22 7.64 16.60
N MET A 67 -17.79 8.90 16.51
CA MET A 67 -17.16 9.63 17.61
C MET A 67 -18.10 9.85 18.79
N ASP A 68 -19.39 10.11 18.56
CA ASP A 68 -20.38 10.22 19.64
C ASP A 68 -20.52 8.90 20.41
N ARG A 69 -20.48 7.76 19.72
CA ARG A 69 -20.50 6.43 20.35
C ARG A 69 -19.20 6.14 21.09
N VAL A 70 -18.06 6.55 20.52
CA VAL A 70 -16.76 6.50 21.19
C VAL A 70 -16.81 7.29 22.51
N ARG A 71 -17.31 8.53 22.49
CA ARG A 71 -17.38 9.41 23.67
C ARG A 71 -18.33 8.90 24.76
N LYS A 72 -19.47 8.32 24.38
CA LYS A 72 -20.47 7.79 25.32
C LYS A 72 -20.12 6.43 25.93
N ASP A 73 -18.91 5.91 25.72
CA ASP A 73 -18.48 4.57 26.16
C ASP A 73 -19.40 3.43 25.65
N GLN A 74 -20.13 3.69 24.57
CA GLN A 74 -21.06 2.71 24.00
C GLN A 74 -20.36 1.64 23.16
N ILE A 75 -19.07 1.85 22.88
CA ILE A 75 -18.18 0.90 22.21
C ILE A 75 -17.28 0.30 23.28
N GLN A 76 -17.67 -0.85 23.82
CA GLN A 76 -16.85 -1.66 24.74
C GLN A 76 -15.98 -2.68 23.98
N CYS A 77 -15.79 -2.49 22.67
CA CYS A 77 -15.20 -3.50 21.82
C CYS A 77 -13.67 -3.41 21.86
N TYR A 78 -13.06 -4.28 22.67
CA TYR A 78 -11.63 -4.62 22.61
C TYR A 78 -11.16 -5.10 21.22
N HIS A 79 -12.11 -5.35 20.30
CA HIS A 79 -11.91 -5.91 18.97
C HIS A 79 -12.29 -4.92 17.84
N LEU A 80 -12.40 -3.63 18.14
CA LEU A 80 -12.88 -2.62 17.18
C LEU A 80 -12.02 -2.55 15.91
N PHE A 81 -10.70 -2.66 16.05
CA PHE A 81 -9.74 -2.60 14.94
C PHE A 81 -9.07 -3.96 14.65
N GLU A 82 -9.72 -5.06 15.03
CA GLU A 82 -9.39 -6.37 14.46
C GLU A 82 -9.75 -6.43 12.98
N ASP A 83 -10.80 -5.72 12.58
CA ASP A 83 -11.11 -5.48 11.17
C ASP A 83 -10.35 -4.23 10.69
N PRO A 84 -9.29 -4.40 9.87
CA PRO A 84 -8.48 -3.29 9.40
C PRO A 84 -9.27 -2.31 8.52
N GLU A 85 -10.40 -2.74 7.93
CA GLU A 85 -11.23 -1.85 7.11
C GLU A 85 -11.85 -0.73 7.94
N ILE A 86 -12.20 -0.99 9.21
CA ILE A 86 -12.77 0.03 10.09
C ILE A 86 -11.78 1.18 10.28
N LEU A 87 -10.50 0.87 10.56
CA LEU A 87 -9.48 1.90 10.73
C LEU A 87 -9.20 2.62 9.42
N MET A 88 -9.14 1.89 8.30
CA MET A 88 -8.92 2.46 6.98
C MET A 88 -9.99 3.50 6.62
N TYR A 89 -11.28 3.15 6.73
CA TYR A 89 -12.38 4.06 6.45
C TYR A 89 -12.46 5.19 7.48
N PHE A 90 -12.22 4.90 8.76
CA PHE A 90 -12.15 5.94 9.78
C PHE A 90 -11.11 7.00 9.40
N CYS A 91 -9.90 6.59 9.02
CA CYS A 91 -8.84 7.49 8.58
C CYS A 91 -9.18 8.30 7.33
N GLU A 92 -9.91 7.71 6.39
CA GLU A 92 -10.30 8.37 5.14
C GLU A 92 -11.23 9.56 5.38
N TYR A 93 -12.10 9.48 6.40
CA TYR A 93 -13.09 10.52 6.67
C TYR A 93 -12.78 11.36 7.91
N VAL A 94 -11.75 11.01 8.69
CA VAL A 94 -11.35 11.81 9.84
C VAL A 94 -10.81 13.15 9.36
N ARG A 95 -11.41 14.24 9.85
CA ARG A 95 -11.05 15.61 9.38
C ARG A 95 -9.95 16.24 10.21
N THR A 96 -9.71 15.73 11.42
CA THR A 96 -8.78 16.32 12.37
C THR A 96 -7.91 15.26 13.02
N LEU A 97 -6.63 15.61 13.24
CA LEU A 97 -5.72 14.78 14.03
C LEU A 97 -6.23 14.61 15.49
N SER A 98 -7.01 15.57 16.00
CA SER A 98 -7.59 15.50 17.34
C SER A 98 -8.55 14.32 17.50
N ASP A 99 -9.44 14.12 16.53
CA ASP A 99 -10.38 12.98 16.55
C ASP A 99 -9.62 11.64 16.47
N PHE A 100 -8.57 11.57 15.66
CA PHE A 100 -7.72 10.38 15.59
C PHE A 100 -7.04 10.10 16.94
N LYS A 101 -6.46 11.13 17.57
CA LYS A 101 -5.79 11.01 18.88
C LYS A 101 -6.75 10.53 19.96
N GLU A 102 -7.99 11.02 19.98
CA GLU A 102 -9.02 10.59 20.91
C GLU A 102 -9.31 9.08 20.79
N VAL A 103 -9.49 8.61 19.55
CA VAL A 103 -9.72 7.18 19.25
C VAL A 103 -8.49 6.33 19.59
N TYR A 104 -7.29 6.78 19.21
CA TYR A 104 -6.05 6.07 19.48
C TYR A 104 -5.79 5.95 20.98
N ASN A 105 -5.97 7.02 21.76
CA ASN A 105 -5.73 7.00 23.20
C ASN A 105 -6.73 6.09 23.93
N LYS A 106 -7.97 6.03 23.46
CA LYS A 106 -9.01 5.20 24.07
C LYS A 106 -8.89 3.73 23.69
N PHE A 107 -8.57 3.44 22.44
CA PHE A 107 -8.58 2.09 21.87
C PHE A 107 -7.20 1.60 21.44
N GLY A 108 -6.10 2.20 21.89
CA GLY A 108 -4.74 1.88 21.42
C GLY A 108 -4.38 0.40 21.47
N LYS A 109 -4.92 -0.35 22.45
CA LYS A 109 -4.76 -1.81 22.58
C LYS A 109 -5.52 -2.63 21.53
N CYS A 110 -6.51 -2.04 20.86
CA CYS A 110 -7.34 -2.69 19.85
C CYS A 110 -6.71 -2.62 18.46
N PHE A 111 -5.71 -1.75 18.26
CA PHE A 111 -5.03 -1.61 16.98
C PHE A 111 -4.17 -2.84 16.75
N THR A 112 -4.45 -3.54 15.65
CA THR A 112 -3.64 -4.65 15.18
C THR A 112 -2.56 -4.14 14.22
N ARG A 113 -1.47 -4.91 14.07
CA ARG A 113 -0.44 -4.62 13.06
C ARG A 113 -1.04 -4.44 11.66
N ASP A 114 -1.97 -5.30 11.25
CA ASP A 114 -2.61 -5.20 9.94
C ASP A 114 -3.49 -3.94 9.83
N SER A 115 -4.21 -3.54 10.88
CA SER A 115 -4.97 -2.29 10.87
C SER A 115 -4.06 -1.07 10.70
N ILE A 116 -2.93 -1.04 11.42
CA ILE A 116 -1.93 0.02 11.33
C ILE A 116 -1.32 0.06 9.93
N ASP A 117 -1.00 -1.08 9.33
CA ASP A 117 -0.50 -1.11 7.95
C ASP A 117 -1.53 -0.52 6.98
N CYS A 118 -2.81 -0.90 7.10
CA CYS A 118 -3.89 -0.36 6.25
C CYS A 118 -4.09 1.14 6.41
N ALA A 119 -3.71 1.73 7.54
CA ALA A 119 -3.71 3.18 7.73
C ALA A 119 -2.85 3.89 6.67
N PHE A 120 -1.74 3.28 6.23
CA PHE A 120 -0.86 3.85 5.20
C PHE A 120 -1.47 3.85 3.79
N ILE A 121 -2.66 3.25 3.59
CA ILE A 121 -3.36 3.30 2.30
C ILE A 121 -4.02 4.67 2.09
N ARG A 122 -4.63 5.26 3.13
CA ARG A 122 -5.51 6.45 2.97
C ARG A 122 -5.36 7.52 4.04
N CYS A 123 -4.57 7.32 5.10
CA CYS A 123 -4.50 8.32 6.15
C CYS A 123 -3.71 9.56 5.69
N GLU A 124 -4.17 10.70 6.19
CA GLU A 124 -3.45 11.98 6.13
C GLU A 124 -2.03 11.86 6.70
N PRO A 125 -1.02 12.55 6.12
CA PRO A 125 0.36 12.50 6.59
C PRO A 125 0.50 12.76 8.10
N SER A 126 -0.28 13.71 8.65
CA SER A 126 -0.23 14.03 10.09
C SER A 126 -0.68 12.88 10.99
N ILE A 127 -1.59 12.02 10.50
CA ILE A 127 -2.04 10.83 11.24
C ILE A 127 -0.95 9.76 11.18
N ILE A 128 -0.35 9.56 10.01
CA ILE A 128 0.78 8.64 9.85
C ILE A 128 1.93 9.05 10.77
N ASP A 129 2.28 10.33 10.78
CA ASP A 129 3.29 10.90 11.66
C ASP A 129 3.00 10.56 13.14
N TYR A 130 1.77 10.77 13.57
CA TYR A 130 1.35 10.44 14.92
C TYR A 130 1.40 8.94 15.22
N ILE A 131 0.95 8.09 14.29
CA ILE A 131 1.04 6.63 14.43
C ILE A 131 2.50 6.22 14.61
N VAL A 132 3.40 6.72 13.76
CA VAL A 132 4.83 6.39 13.78
C VAL A 132 5.49 6.86 15.08
N ASP A 133 5.18 8.06 15.56
CA ASP A 133 5.72 8.57 16.84
C ASP A 133 5.22 7.79 18.06
N ASN A 134 4.03 7.18 17.96
CA ASN A 134 3.43 6.40 19.03
C ASN A 134 3.50 4.88 18.78
N SER A 135 4.24 4.44 17.75
CA SER A 135 4.31 3.04 17.33
C SER A 135 5.20 2.17 18.21
N HIS A 136 5.82 2.72 19.26
CA HIS A 136 6.56 1.93 20.25
C HIS A 136 5.68 0.82 20.89
N LEU A 137 4.36 0.96 20.80
CA LEU A 137 3.38 -0.03 21.26
C LEU A 137 2.99 -1.07 20.20
N LEU A 138 3.24 -0.81 18.91
CA LEU A 138 2.70 -1.60 17.79
C LEU A 138 3.72 -1.71 16.65
N PRO A 139 4.21 -2.92 16.31
CA PRO A 139 5.13 -3.09 15.21
C PRO A 139 4.42 -2.83 13.88
N ILE A 140 4.89 -1.80 13.17
CA ILE A 140 4.58 -1.57 11.76
C ILE A 140 5.14 -2.75 10.95
N SER A 141 4.53 -3.12 9.82
CA SER A 141 5.03 -4.18 8.95
C SER A 141 5.63 -3.69 7.63
N GLU A 142 6.21 -4.62 6.87
CA GLU A 142 6.62 -4.34 5.48
C GLU A 142 5.45 -3.98 4.55
N LYS A 143 4.21 -4.35 4.91
CA LYS A 143 3.01 -3.94 4.18
C LYS A 143 2.80 -2.42 4.27
N ALA A 144 3.05 -1.80 5.43
CA ALA A 144 2.94 -0.35 5.56
C ALA A 144 3.85 0.40 4.59
N LEU A 145 5.11 -0.04 4.42
CA LEU A 145 6.02 0.54 3.44
C LEU A 145 5.45 0.38 2.02
N THR A 146 4.96 -0.82 1.70
CA THR A 146 4.38 -1.13 0.39
C THR A 146 3.17 -0.23 0.11
N TYR A 147 2.28 -0.06 1.08
CA TYR A 147 1.10 0.80 0.99
C TYR A 147 1.46 2.29 0.90
N ALA A 148 2.40 2.75 1.72
CA ALA A 148 2.85 4.14 1.68
C ALA A 148 3.45 4.48 0.31
N VAL A 149 4.26 3.58 -0.24
CA VAL A 149 4.84 3.75 -1.58
C VAL A 149 3.77 3.66 -2.65
N SER A 150 2.84 2.70 -2.58
CA SER A 150 1.77 2.55 -3.57
C SER A 150 0.78 3.71 -3.57
N ASN A 151 0.79 4.57 -2.56
CA ASN A 151 -0.03 5.78 -2.52
C ASN A 151 0.83 7.06 -2.69
N GLY A 152 2.14 6.93 -2.93
CA GLY A 152 3.03 8.08 -3.11
C GLY A 152 3.25 8.91 -1.84
N HIS A 153 3.01 8.34 -0.65
CA HIS A 153 3.14 9.04 0.64
C HIS A 153 4.62 9.17 1.03
N PHE A 154 5.35 10.08 0.38
CA PHE A 154 6.80 10.21 0.54
C PHE A 154 7.23 10.47 2.00
N SER A 155 6.54 11.36 2.71
CA SER A 155 6.80 11.66 4.13
C SER A 155 6.67 10.42 5.03
N ALA A 156 5.65 9.59 4.80
CA ALA A 156 5.47 8.33 5.52
C ALA A 156 6.66 7.39 5.29
N VAL A 157 7.06 7.23 4.02
CA VAL A 157 8.20 6.38 3.63
C VAL A 157 9.52 6.89 4.21
N GLN A 158 9.64 8.19 4.49
CA GLN A 158 10.82 8.75 5.16
C GLN A 158 10.98 8.26 6.61
N ARG A 159 9.86 8.08 7.30
CA ARG A 159 9.81 7.79 8.73
C ARG A 159 9.75 6.31 9.05
N ILE A 160 8.99 5.53 8.27
CA ILE A 160 8.79 4.09 8.48
C ILE A 160 10.11 3.32 8.72
N PRO A 161 11.21 3.50 7.94
CA PRO A 161 12.44 2.72 8.09
C PRO A 161 13.17 2.95 9.42
N VAL A 162 12.95 4.07 10.10
CA VAL A 162 13.60 4.39 11.39
C VAL A 162 13.13 3.45 12.50
N HIS A 163 11.93 2.87 12.36
CA HIS A 163 11.31 2.02 13.37
C HIS A 163 11.57 0.52 13.17
N PHE A 164 12.31 0.13 12.12
CA PHE A 164 12.66 -1.26 11.85
C PHE A 164 14.10 -1.57 12.28
N SER A 165 14.26 -2.02 13.52
CA SER A 165 15.57 -2.37 14.10
C SER A 165 16.34 -3.44 13.31
N ASN A 166 15.63 -4.33 12.62
CA ASN A 166 16.23 -5.45 11.87
C ASN A 166 16.36 -5.15 10.36
N GLY A 167 16.03 -3.93 9.93
CA GLY A 167 15.99 -3.55 8.53
C GLY A 167 14.89 -4.26 7.73
N TYR A 168 14.73 -3.86 6.47
CA TYR A 168 13.86 -4.53 5.52
C TYR A 168 14.61 -5.58 4.71
N SER A 169 13.91 -6.66 4.33
CA SER A 169 14.48 -7.67 3.46
C SER A 169 14.82 -7.09 2.08
N ARG A 170 15.73 -7.75 1.36
CA ARG A 170 16.07 -7.37 -0.02
C ARG A 170 14.84 -7.33 -0.94
N LEU A 171 13.95 -8.29 -0.75
CA LEU A 171 12.71 -8.41 -1.51
C LEU A 171 11.76 -7.23 -1.25
N THR A 172 11.67 -6.78 0.00
CA THR A 172 10.79 -5.68 0.41
C THR A 172 11.22 -4.37 -0.24
N TRP A 173 12.51 -4.03 -0.20
CA TRP A 173 13.06 -2.84 -0.86
C TRP A 173 12.88 -2.89 -2.38
N ALA A 174 13.16 -4.04 -3.02
CA ALA A 174 12.97 -4.19 -4.46
C ALA A 174 11.50 -3.99 -4.88
N ARG A 175 10.54 -4.51 -4.09
CA ARG A 175 9.10 -4.29 -4.31
C ARG A 175 8.72 -2.81 -4.15
N ALA A 176 9.19 -2.15 -3.10
CA ALA A 176 8.96 -0.73 -2.89
C ALA A 176 9.50 0.10 -4.07
N MET A 177 10.72 -0.15 -4.51
CA MET A 177 11.31 0.54 -5.66
C MET A 177 10.53 0.28 -6.96
N LEU A 178 10.07 -0.96 -7.19
CA LEU A 178 9.20 -1.26 -8.34
C LEU A 178 7.89 -0.44 -8.30
N LEU A 179 7.23 -0.35 -7.14
CA LEU A 179 6.00 0.44 -7.00
C LEU A 179 6.25 1.93 -7.28
N ALA A 180 7.33 2.50 -6.75
CA ALA A 180 7.70 3.88 -7.03
C ALA A 180 7.97 4.12 -8.54
N ALA A 181 8.65 3.17 -9.20
CA ALA A 181 8.90 3.22 -10.64
C ALA A 181 7.62 3.11 -11.48
N GLN A 182 6.68 2.24 -11.09
CA GLN A 182 5.37 2.10 -11.74
C GLN A 182 4.55 3.40 -11.69
N GLN A 183 4.76 4.22 -10.67
CA GLN A 183 4.13 5.53 -10.51
C GLN A 183 4.92 6.67 -11.14
N ASN A 184 6.06 6.39 -11.76
CA ASN A 184 7.02 7.38 -12.21
C ASN A 184 7.46 8.36 -11.11
N ASN A 185 7.41 7.96 -9.84
CA ASN A 185 7.78 8.81 -8.70
C ASN A 185 9.30 8.72 -8.48
N THR A 186 10.04 9.55 -9.22
CA THR A 186 11.52 9.55 -9.24
C THR A 186 12.12 9.88 -7.89
N GLU A 187 11.56 10.85 -7.18
CA GLU A 187 12.05 11.30 -5.87
C GLU A 187 11.94 10.17 -4.84
N LEU A 188 10.77 9.54 -4.75
CA LEU A 188 10.55 8.40 -3.88
C LEU A 188 11.47 7.22 -4.27
N PHE A 189 11.61 6.93 -5.56
CA PHE A 189 12.52 5.89 -6.02
C PHE A 189 13.97 6.16 -5.61
N GLN A 190 14.49 7.37 -5.85
CA GLN A 190 15.86 7.74 -5.50
C GLN A 190 16.10 7.69 -3.99
N TYR A 191 15.11 8.10 -3.20
CA TYR A 191 15.18 7.96 -1.75
C TYR A 191 15.28 6.49 -1.31
N LEU A 192 14.41 5.62 -1.85
CA LEU A 192 14.46 4.18 -1.59
C LEU A 192 15.79 3.57 -2.04
N TRP A 193 16.28 3.96 -3.22
CA TRP A 193 17.55 3.56 -3.81
C TRP A 193 18.75 3.87 -2.91
N ASN A 194 18.77 5.09 -2.34
CA ASN A 194 19.85 5.53 -1.49
C ASN A 194 19.86 4.87 -0.11
N ARG A 195 18.72 4.33 0.34
CA ARG A 195 18.60 3.61 1.62
C ARG A 195 18.70 2.10 1.50
N ALA A 196 18.31 1.53 0.37
CA ALA A 196 18.66 0.16 0.05
C ALA A 196 20.19 0.07 0.01
N ASP A 197 20.76 -0.91 0.69
CA ASP A 197 22.19 -1.21 0.55
C ASP A 197 22.48 -1.35 -0.96
N ARG A 198 23.40 -0.59 -1.55
CA ARG A 198 23.42 -0.41 -3.02
C ARG A 198 23.70 -1.70 -3.81
N HIS A 199 24.04 -2.76 -3.10
CA HIS A 199 24.24 -4.09 -3.64
C HIS A 199 22.91 -4.77 -4.04
N ARG A 200 22.46 -4.46 -5.28
CA ARG A 200 21.50 -5.25 -6.10
C ARG A 200 20.01 -5.16 -5.77
N PHE A 201 19.46 -3.95 -5.62
CA PHE A 201 18.02 -3.75 -5.39
C PHE A 201 17.25 -3.29 -6.63
N TRP A 202 17.92 -3.16 -7.77
CA TRP A 202 17.26 -2.93 -9.05
C TRP A 202 16.60 -4.21 -9.57
N SER A 203 15.43 -4.06 -10.18
CA SER A 203 14.74 -5.13 -10.88
C SER A 203 14.56 -4.74 -12.34
N ALA A 204 14.61 -5.70 -13.25
CA ALA A 204 14.29 -5.46 -14.66
C ALA A 204 12.91 -4.77 -14.82
N LYS A 205 11.95 -5.17 -13.98
CA LYS A 205 10.61 -4.58 -13.91
C LYS A 205 10.61 -3.09 -13.56
N SER A 206 11.54 -2.63 -12.73
CA SER A 206 11.65 -1.19 -12.39
C SER A 206 12.14 -0.38 -13.58
N VAL A 207 13.08 -0.91 -14.36
CA VAL A 207 13.54 -0.26 -15.59
C VAL A 207 12.43 -0.27 -16.65
N ASP A 208 11.71 -1.39 -16.81
CA ASP A 208 10.52 -1.47 -17.68
C ASP A 208 9.47 -0.43 -17.30
N ALA A 209 9.21 -0.27 -16.00
CA ALA A 209 8.25 0.69 -15.49
C ALA A 209 8.65 2.13 -15.86
N PHE A 210 9.91 2.52 -15.64
CA PHE A 210 10.39 3.84 -16.07
C PHE A 210 10.42 4.00 -17.58
N ALA A 211 10.72 2.94 -18.33
CA ALA A 211 10.70 2.97 -19.79
C ALA A 211 9.29 3.19 -20.35
N LYS A 212 8.25 2.63 -19.73
CA LYS A 212 6.85 2.92 -20.06
C LYS A 212 6.47 4.38 -19.86
N HIS A 213 7.15 5.07 -18.94
CA HIS A 213 6.97 6.50 -18.67
C HIS A 213 7.97 7.39 -19.43
N ASN A 214 8.78 6.83 -20.33
CA ASN A 214 9.87 7.53 -21.03
C ASN A 214 10.83 8.28 -20.09
N ASN A 215 11.07 7.74 -18.90
CA ASN A 215 11.92 8.36 -17.88
C ASN A 215 13.39 7.97 -18.07
N GLN A 216 14.00 8.50 -19.13
CA GLN A 216 15.40 8.24 -19.49
C GLN A 216 16.39 8.54 -18.35
N PRO A 217 16.30 9.65 -17.59
CA PRO A 217 17.24 9.92 -16.51
C PRO A 217 17.29 8.83 -15.44
N MET A 218 16.15 8.25 -15.06
CA MET A 218 16.12 7.17 -14.08
C MET A 218 16.68 5.86 -14.63
N ILE A 219 16.45 5.59 -15.92
CA ILE A 219 17.00 4.41 -16.60
C ILE A 219 18.53 4.50 -16.67
N GLU A 220 19.06 5.66 -17.06
CA GLU A 220 20.49 5.93 -17.11
C GLU A 220 21.13 5.79 -15.72
N MET A 221 20.55 6.41 -14.70
CA MET A 221 21.01 6.28 -13.31
C MET A 221 21.08 4.81 -12.86
N MET A 222 20.07 4.00 -13.19
CA MET A 222 20.08 2.58 -12.84
C MET A 222 21.19 1.80 -13.57
N PHE A 223 21.40 2.07 -14.87
CA PHE A 223 22.45 1.41 -15.63
C PHE A 223 23.86 1.84 -15.23
N ASP A 224 24.07 3.11 -14.91
CA ASP A 224 25.38 3.61 -14.48
C ASP A 224 25.81 2.97 -13.16
N GLU A 225 24.88 2.77 -12.23
CA GLU A 225 25.17 2.04 -10.99
C GLU A 225 25.43 0.55 -11.25
N MET A 226 24.74 -0.08 -12.21
CA MET A 226 25.02 -1.46 -12.62
C MET A 226 26.46 -1.59 -13.14
N ASP A 227 26.85 -0.72 -14.07
CA ASP A 227 28.21 -0.70 -14.61
C ASP A 227 29.26 -0.50 -13.50
N ARG A 228 28.98 0.40 -12.56
CA ARG A 228 29.85 0.66 -11.42
C ARG A 228 30.03 -0.58 -10.54
N GLN A 229 28.95 -1.30 -10.24
CA GLN A 229 29.00 -2.52 -9.42
C GLN A 229 29.72 -3.66 -10.15
N ASP A 230 29.51 -3.81 -11.47
CA ASP A 230 30.21 -4.80 -12.28
C ASP A 230 31.72 -4.54 -12.32
N GLU A 231 32.14 -3.28 -12.43
CA GLU A 231 33.55 -2.91 -12.38
C GLU A 231 34.16 -3.15 -10.98
N LEU A 232 33.44 -2.85 -9.90
CA LEU A 232 33.88 -3.19 -8.54
C LEU A 232 34.05 -4.71 -8.35
N LEU A 233 33.10 -5.50 -8.84
CA LEU A 233 33.19 -6.97 -8.79
C LEU A 233 34.37 -7.47 -9.62
N ARG A 234 34.60 -6.89 -10.80
CA ARG A 234 35.75 -7.21 -11.65
C ARG A 234 37.07 -6.91 -10.94
N GLN A 235 37.20 -5.76 -10.27
CA GLN A 235 38.40 -5.40 -9.53
C GLN A 235 38.63 -6.34 -8.34
N ALA A 236 37.60 -6.61 -7.54
CA ALA A 236 37.67 -7.58 -6.44
C ALA A 236 38.10 -8.96 -6.93
N PHE A 237 37.64 -9.35 -8.12
CA PHE A 237 37.97 -10.62 -8.75
C PHE A 237 39.43 -10.70 -9.25
N LEU A 238 39.93 -9.64 -9.89
CA LEU A 238 41.33 -9.57 -10.32
C LEU A 238 42.30 -9.72 -9.13
N LEU A 239 41.88 -9.29 -7.95
CA LEU A 239 42.63 -9.43 -6.71
C LEU A 239 42.52 -10.83 -6.08
N SER A 240 41.47 -11.62 -6.36
CA SER A 240 41.20 -12.88 -5.65
C SER A 240 41.91 -14.12 -6.20
N SER A 241 42.80 -13.99 -7.20
CA SER A 241 43.74 -15.00 -7.76
C SER A 241 43.21 -16.40 -8.13
N THR A 242 41.94 -16.71 -7.91
CA THR A 242 41.39 -18.06 -7.98
C THR A 242 40.00 -18.07 -8.65
N ARG A 243 40.02 -18.25 -9.98
CA ARG A 243 38.96 -18.72 -10.92
C ARG A 243 38.89 -17.85 -12.18
N LYS A 244 38.05 -18.24 -13.15
CA LYS A 244 37.59 -17.40 -14.27
C LYS A 244 36.14 -16.99 -13.98
N PHE A 245 35.90 -15.73 -13.61
CA PHE A 245 34.57 -15.16 -13.48
C PHE A 245 34.23 -14.48 -14.81
N ARG A 246 33.07 -14.82 -15.36
CA ARG A 246 32.45 -14.07 -16.46
C ARG A 246 31.24 -13.37 -15.83
N PRO A 247 31.33 -12.07 -15.50
CA PRO A 247 30.12 -11.34 -15.12
C PRO A 247 29.10 -11.47 -16.27
N PRO A 248 27.80 -11.63 -15.96
CA PRO A 248 26.76 -11.49 -16.99
C PRO A 248 26.96 -10.11 -17.63
N SER A 249 27.03 -10.06 -18.96
CA SER A 249 27.32 -8.81 -19.64
C SER A 249 26.13 -7.87 -19.52
N ARG A 250 26.39 -6.56 -19.60
CA ARG A 250 25.34 -5.52 -19.71
C ARG A 250 24.30 -5.86 -20.80
N GLN A 251 24.70 -6.56 -21.87
CA GLN A 251 23.80 -7.06 -22.91
C GLN A 251 22.80 -8.09 -22.37
N THR A 252 23.22 -9.00 -21.49
CA THR A 252 22.34 -10.01 -20.87
C THR A 252 21.27 -9.34 -20.01
N CYS A 253 21.64 -8.34 -19.21
CA CYS A 253 20.69 -7.60 -18.37
C CYS A 253 19.81 -6.62 -19.17
N ALA A 254 20.38 -5.91 -20.15
CA ALA A 254 19.63 -4.99 -21.01
C ALA A 254 18.61 -5.70 -21.91
N PHE A 255 18.91 -6.94 -22.33
CA PHE A 255 18.01 -7.76 -23.11
C PHE A 255 16.79 -8.24 -22.30
N ALA A 256 16.96 -8.59 -21.01
CA ALA A 256 15.87 -8.98 -20.11
C ALA A 256 14.87 -7.85 -19.79
N ILE A 257 15.23 -6.60 -20.12
CA ILE A 257 14.46 -5.37 -19.85
C ILE A 257 13.75 -4.88 -21.15
N SER A 258 13.99 -5.52 -22.30
CA SER A 258 13.51 -5.01 -23.58
C SER A 258 12.10 -5.52 -23.94
N THR A 259 11.07 -4.98 -23.29
CA THR A 259 9.72 -4.89 -23.92
C THR A 259 9.37 -3.48 -24.40
N SER A 260 10.18 -2.46 -24.05
CA SER A 260 9.98 -1.07 -24.49
C SER A 260 10.84 -0.73 -25.70
N LEU A 261 10.20 -0.31 -26.81
CA LEU A 261 10.85 0.21 -28.03
C LEU A 261 11.84 1.35 -27.74
N SER A 262 11.60 2.14 -26.68
CA SER A 262 12.46 3.22 -26.23
C SER A 262 13.84 2.71 -25.76
N LEU A 263 13.86 1.55 -25.09
CA LEU A 263 15.09 0.95 -24.59
C LEU A 263 15.87 0.27 -25.71
N THR A 264 15.20 -0.42 -26.63
CA THR A 264 15.85 -1.01 -27.81
C THR A 264 16.56 0.06 -28.65
N ARG A 265 15.93 1.23 -28.83
CA ARG A 265 16.55 2.37 -29.51
C ARG A 265 17.77 2.92 -28.76
N TYR A 266 17.69 3.07 -27.43
CA TYR A 266 18.83 3.50 -26.62
C TYR A 266 20.03 2.53 -26.74
N LEU A 267 19.79 1.22 -26.64
CA LEU A 267 20.83 0.19 -26.78
C LEU A 267 21.46 0.19 -28.18
N TYR A 268 20.64 0.41 -29.21
CA TYR A 268 21.09 0.56 -30.59
C TYR A 268 21.98 1.80 -30.78
N GLU A 269 21.58 2.95 -30.25
CA GLU A 269 22.35 4.20 -30.32
C GLU A 269 23.71 4.10 -29.60
N LYS A 270 23.80 3.28 -28.54
CA LYS A 270 25.07 2.99 -27.83
C LYS A 270 25.94 1.92 -28.50
N LYS A 271 25.61 1.48 -29.73
CA LYS A 271 26.35 0.48 -30.51
C LYS A 271 26.54 -0.86 -29.78
N GLN A 272 25.57 -1.29 -28.98
CA GLN A 272 25.61 -2.60 -28.33
C GLN A 272 24.82 -3.61 -29.17
N SER A 273 25.50 -4.63 -29.70
CA SER A 273 24.89 -5.69 -30.50
C SER A 273 24.07 -6.66 -29.63
N SER A 274 22.78 -6.80 -29.92
CA SER A 274 21.87 -7.73 -29.24
C SER A 274 21.98 -9.15 -29.81
N GLY A 275 22.55 -10.08 -29.04
CA GLY A 275 22.27 -11.51 -29.21
C GLY A 275 20.95 -11.84 -28.52
N ILE A 276 20.03 -12.49 -29.22
CA ILE A 276 18.69 -12.86 -28.72
C ILE A 276 18.82 -14.07 -27.78
N PHE A 277 18.39 -13.95 -26.52
CA PHE A 277 18.23 -15.06 -25.58
C PHE A 277 16.76 -15.21 -25.16
N ASP A 278 16.35 -16.31 -24.54
CA ASP A 278 14.95 -16.58 -24.16
C ASP A 278 14.67 -16.15 -22.70
N ILE A 279 13.44 -15.72 -22.42
CA ILE A 279 12.99 -15.19 -21.11
C ILE A 279 13.01 -16.25 -20.00
N ASN A 280 13.12 -17.53 -20.37
CA ASN A 280 13.09 -18.69 -19.48
C ASN A 280 14.43 -19.00 -18.77
N ASP A 281 15.51 -18.27 -19.09
CA ASP A 281 16.86 -18.56 -18.58
C ASP A 281 17.18 -17.90 -17.22
N TYR A 282 16.20 -17.33 -16.51
CA TYR A 282 16.42 -16.64 -15.24
C TYR A 282 15.98 -17.45 -14.01
N PRO A 283 16.76 -17.44 -12.92
CA PRO A 283 16.34 -17.96 -11.63
C PRO A 283 15.06 -17.28 -11.14
N ASP A 284 14.11 -18.05 -10.59
CA ASP A 284 12.80 -17.57 -10.10
C ASP A 284 12.90 -16.41 -9.10
N ASP A 285 14.05 -16.25 -8.43
CA ASP A 285 14.37 -15.18 -7.50
C ASP A 285 14.63 -13.80 -8.16
N LEU A 286 14.78 -13.73 -9.49
CA LEU A 286 14.75 -12.49 -10.28
C LEU A 286 13.39 -12.24 -10.95
N VAL A 287 12.53 -13.26 -11.02
CA VAL A 287 11.16 -13.20 -11.55
C VAL A 287 10.17 -13.14 -10.39
N ILE A 288 10.17 -12.03 -9.64
CA ILE A 288 9.18 -11.81 -8.57
C ILE A 288 7.80 -11.62 -9.21
N GLY A 289 7.00 -12.67 -9.38
CA GLY A 289 5.67 -12.54 -9.99
C GLY A 289 4.81 -13.80 -10.14
N GLY A 290 5.26 -14.97 -9.68
CA GLY A 290 4.39 -16.16 -9.68
C GLY A 290 3.26 -16.05 -8.66
N ASN A 291 2.07 -15.65 -9.10
CA ASN A 291 0.75 -15.92 -8.48
C ASN A 291 0.14 -14.99 -7.41
N GLN A 292 0.65 -13.79 -7.11
CA GLN A 292 0.00 -12.89 -6.11
C GLN A 292 -0.70 -11.63 -6.65
N ASP A 293 -0.62 -11.33 -7.95
CA ASP A 293 -1.15 -10.09 -8.56
C ASP A 293 -2.69 -9.93 -8.55
N ARG A 294 -3.45 -10.92 -8.05
CA ARG A 294 -4.93 -10.83 -7.99
C ARG A 294 -5.47 -9.97 -6.85
N LEU A 295 -4.71 -9.72 -5.77
CA LEU A 295 -5.25 -9.01 -4.59
C LEU A 295 -5.16 -7.48 -4.69
N CYS A 296 -4.11 -6.92 -5.29
CA CYS A 296 -3.97 -5.45 -5.41
C CYS A 296 -4.81 -4.85 -6.54
N THR A 297 -5.01 -5.58 -7.65
CA THR A 297 -5.82 -5.12 -8.79
C THR A 297 -7.33 -5.15 -8.52
N LEU A 298 -7.81 -5.97 -7.58
CA LEU A 298 -9.23 -6.00 -7.20
C LEU A 298 -9.66 -4.75 -6.42
N ASN A 299 -8.76 -4.15 -5.63
CA ASN A 299 -9.06 -2.94 -4.87
C ASN A 299 -9.00 -1.68 -5.74
N THR A 300 -8.01 -1.53 -6.62
CA THR A 300 -7.92 -0.38 -7.54
C THR A 300 -9.06 -0.33 -8.56
N ASN A 301 -9.54 -1.49 -9.05
CA ASN A 301 -10.68 -1.55 -9.99
C ASN A 301 -12.04 -1.26 -9.33
N LYS A 302 -12.22 -1.56 -8.04
CA LYS A 302 -13.41 -1.11 -7.28
C LYS A 302 -13.36 0.40 -6.99
N LEU A 303 -12.18 0.94 -6.70
CA LEU A 303 -11.94 2.36 -6.42
C LEU A 303 -12.16 3.27 -7.63
N ASN A 304 -11.63 2.89 -8.81
CA ASN A 304 -11.82 3.66 -10.04
C ASN A 304 -13.29 3.69 -10.50
N LYS A 305 -14.11 2.71 -10.12
CA LYS A 305 -15.56 2.73 -10.37
C LYS A 305 -16.29 3.75 -9.50
N ASN A 306 -15.84 4.00 -8.27
CA ASN A 306 -16.48 4.97 -7.38
C ASN A 306 -16.07 6.42 -7.69
N GLN A 307 -14.83 6.67 -8.12
CA GLN A 307 -14.39 8.02 -8.52
C GLN A 307 -14.98 8.47 -9.88
N LYS A 308 -15.19 7.54 -10.83
CA LYS A 308 -15.91 7.85 -12.08
C LYS A 308 -17.40 8.15 -11.86
N ALA A 309 -18.02 7.58 -10.83
CA ALA A 309 -19.42 7.86 -10.50
C ALA A 309 -19.64 9.25 -9.87
N HIS A 310 -18.59 9.93 -9.40
CA HIS A 310 -18.65 11.27 -8.81
C HIS A 310 -18.13 12.39 -9.71
N SER A 311 -17.59 12.07 -10.89
CA SER A 311 -17.08 13.05 -11.87
C SER A 311 -17.98 13.20 -13.10
N SER A 312 -19.14 12.52 -13.12
CA SER A 312 -20.13 12.57 -14.20
C SER A 312 -21.48 13.14 -13.71
N SER A 313 -21.42 14.21 -12.93
CA SER A 313 -22.56 15.03 -12.50
C SER A 313 -22.18 16.50 -12.55
#